data_AF-A0A2M8IYR5-F1
#
_entry.id   AF-A0A2M8IYR5-F1
#
_cell.length_a   1.000
_cell.length_b   1.000
_cell.length_c   1.000
_cell.angle_alpha   90.00
_cell.angle_beta   90.00
_cell.angle_gamma   90.00
#
_symmetry.space_group_name_H-M   'P 1'
#
loop_
_entity.id
_entity.type
_entity.pdbx_description
1 polymer ?
#
loop_
_entity_poly.entity_id
_entity_poly.type
_entity_poly.pdbx_seq_one_letter_code
_entity_poly.pdbx_strand_id
1 'polypeptide(L)'
;MCLRYGICGALLTAALALPASAGSRVYAGDEAAALRCAAEFSYSAHVLSRQGLMSDHHRQVATKTTYYLLEHHVSGSFEDKLGAYEGVLAGMPLDDPDRVRASVLRMAECEKRFLQQRP
;
A
#
# COMPACT_ATOMS: atom_id res chain seq x y z
N MET A 1 14.48 -23.34 67.82
CA MET A 1 15.57 -23.90 67.00
C MET A 1 14.95 -24.62 65.80
N CYS A 2 15.29 -24.19 64.57
CA CYS A 2 15.09 -24.83 63.24
C CYS A 2 13.65 -25.28 62.87
N LEU A 3 12.99 -24.91 61.75
CA LEU A 3 13.41 -24.52 60.39
C LEU A 3 12.12 -24.01 59.67
N ARG A 4 11.91 -22.70 59.51
CA ARG A 4 11.98 -21.90 58.26
C ARG A 4 11.26 -22.48 57.01
N TYR A 5 10.19 -21.77 56.60
CA TYR A 5 9.75 -21.43 55.21
C TYR A 5 9.55 -22.57 54.19
N GLY A 6 8.48 -22.67 53.39
CA GLY A 6 7.36 -21.78 53.13
C GLY A 6 6.37 -22.52 52.22
N ILE A 7 5.08 -22.37 52.53
CA ILE A 7 3.96 -22.86 51.75
C ILE A 7 3.53 -21.74 50.79
N CYS A 8 2.94 -22.13 49.65
CA CYS A 8 2.15 -21.33 48.72
C CYS A 8 2.91 -20.52 47.66
N GLY A 9 2.70 -20.92 46.42
CA GLY A 9 2.78 -20.00 45.28
C GLY A 9 3.33 -20.66 44.02
N ALA A 10 2.60 -21.61 43.44
CA ALA A 10 2.76 -21.92 42.02
C ALA A 10 2.39 -20.67 41.22
N LEU A 11 3.36 -19.78 40.98
CA LEU A 11 3.24 -18.65 40.08
C LEU A 11 3.33 -19.18 38.65
N LEU A 12 2.17 -19.61 38.15
CA LEU A 12 1.86 -19.66 36.74
C LEU A 12 2.15 -18.29 36.14
N THR A 13 3.29 -18.16 35.47
CA THR A 13 3.59 -17.04 34.58
C THR A 13 2.68 -17.16 33.36
N ALA A 14 1.48 -16.59 33.49
CA ALA A 14 0.59 -16.34 32.37
C ALA A 14 1.30 -15.39 31.40
N ALA A 15 1.83 -15.95 30.32
CA ALA A 15 2.30 -15.19 29.18
C ALA A 15 1.09 -14.42 28.62
N LEU A 16 0.99 -13.15 28.99
CA LEU A 16 0.12 -12.20 28.31
C LEU A 16 0.68 -12.01 26.91
N ALA A 17 0.23 -12.84 25.97
CA ALA A 17 0.29 -12.53 24.56
C ALA A 17 -0.61 -11.31 24.34
N LEU A 18 -0.04 -10.11 24.47
CA LEU A 18 -0.69 -8.93 23.92
C LEU A 18 -0.90 -9.22 22.42
N PRO A 19 -2.12 -9.13 21.89
CA PRO A 19 -2.28 -9.10 20.45
C PRO A 19 -1.46 -7.91 19.97
N ALA A 20 -0.44 -8.17 19.16
CA ALA A 20 0.23 -7.15 18.39
C ALA A 20 -0.88 -6.53 17.53
N SER A 21 -1.47 -5.45 18.02
CA SER A 21 -2.38 -4.64 17.25
C SER A 21 -1.54 -4.11 16.12
N ALA A 22 -1.69 -4.68 14.93
CA ALA A 22 -1.22 -4.11 13.69
C ALA A 22 -1.80 -2.69 13.64
N GLY A 23 -1.06 -1.72 14.16
CA GLY A 23 -1.47 -0.33 14.19
C GLY A 23 -1.69 0.07 12.75
N SER A 24 -2.92 0.46 12.41
CA SER A 24 -3.25 0.92 11.06
C SER A 24 -2.36 2.12 10.75
N ARG A 25 -1.35 1.90 9.89
CA ARG A 25 -0.41 2.94 9.50
C ARG A 25 -1.17 4.01 8.73
N VAL A 26 -1.10 5.25 9.19
CA VAL A 26 -1.71 6.38 8.50
C VAL A 26 -0.67 6.98 7.56
N TYR A 27 -0.90 6.87 6.26
CA TYR A 27 -0.09 7.50 5.24
C TYR A 27 -0.55 8.94 4.99
N ALA A 28 0.39 9.88 4.97
CA ALA A 28 0.11 11.30 4.80
C ALA A 28 1.09 11.95 3.82
N GLY A 29 0.80 13.19 3.40
CA GLY A 29 1.70 13.99 2.55
C GLY A 29 2.09 13.28 1.26
N ASP A 30 3.40 13.24 0.99
CA ASP A 30 3.98 12.63 -0.22
C ASP A 30 3.72 11.13 -0.31
N GLU A 31 3.73 10.40 0.80
CA GLU A 31 3.47 8.95 0.79
C GLU A 31 2.03 8.65 0.36
N ALA A 32 1.07 9.41 0.88
CA ALA A 32 -0.32 9.30 0.47
C ALA A 32 -0.53 9.71 -0.99
N ALA A 33 0.26 10.67 -1.49
CA ALA A 33 0.23 11.05 -2.90
C ALA A 33 0.82 9.94 -3.79
N ALA A 34 1.93 9.34 -3.39
CA ALA A 34 2.56 8.22 -4.10
C ALA A 34 1.66 6.98 -4.13
N LEU A 35 0.99 6.64 -3.03
CA LEU A 35 -0.01 5.57 -2.97
C LEU A 35 -1.14 5.79 -3.97
N ARG A 36 -1.68 7.02 -4.05
CA ARG A 36 -2.69 7.37 -5.04
C ARG A 36 -2.14 7.24 -6.46
N CYS A 37 -0.95 7.75 -6.71
CA CYS A 37 -0.29 7.61 -8.01
C CYS A 37 -0.15 6.15 -8.44
N ALA A 38 0.37 5.30 -7.57
CA ALA A 38 0.50 3.86 -7.80
C ALA A 38 -0.87 3.24 -8.16
N ALA A 39 -1.93 3.63 -7.45
CA ALA A 39 -3.29 3.18 -7.75
C ALA A 39 -3.82 3.71 -9.09
N GLU A 40 -3.55 4.96 -9.50
CA GLU A 40 -3.95 5.47 -10.83
C GLU A 40 -3.26 4.70 -11.97
N PHE A 41 -1.96 4.37 -11.84
CA PHE A 41 -1.25 3.55 -12.83
C PHE A 41 -1.90 2.18 -13.00
N SER A 42 -2.18 1.51 -11.89
CA SER A 42 -2.81 0.19 -11.90
C SER A 42 -4.27 0.23 -12.38
N TYR A 43 -5.02 1.26 -11.98
CA TYR A 43 -6.39 1.48 -12.43
C TYR A 43 -6.47 1.69 -13.94
N SER A 44 -5.68 2.62 -14.48
CA SER A 44 -5.63 2.89 -15.93
C SER A 44 -5.18 1.65 -16.69
N ALA A 45 -4.18 0.94 -16.18
CA ALA A 45 -3.72 -0.31 -16.76
C ALA A 45 -4.86 -1.35 -16.81
N HIS A 46 -5.61 -1.53 -15.72
CA HIS A 46 -6.73 -2.44 -15.70
C HIS A 46 -7.81 -2.05 -16.71
N VAL A 47 -8.27 -0.81 -16.68
CA VAL A 47 -9.37 -0.35 -17.53
C VAL A 47 -9.00 -0.40 -19.01
N LEU A 48 -7.83 0.10 -19.39
CA LEU A 48 -7.38 0.10 -20.78
C LEU A 48 -7.11 -1.31 -21.29
N SER A 49 -6.57 -2.20 -20.44
CA SER A 49 -6.38 -3.61 -20.83
C SER A 49 -7.71 -4.31 -21.08
N ARG A 50 -8.75 -4.03 -20.27
CA ARG A 50 -10.09 -4.59 -20.47
C ARG A 50 -10.75 -4.13 -21.76
N GLN A 51 -10.41 -2.93 -22.24
CA GLN A 51 -10.92 -2.36 -23.48
C GLN A 51 -10.09 -2.76 -24.71
N GLY A 52 -9.02 -3.55 -24.54
CA GLY A 52 -8.09 -3.88 -25.63
C GLY A 52 -7.25 -2.69 -26.10
N LEU A 53 -7.19 -1.61 -25.32
CA LEU A 53 -6.49 -0.36 -25.64
C LEU A 53 -5.08 -0.28 -25.04
N MET A 54 -4.63 -1.34 -24.35
CA MET A 54 -3.28 -1.38 -23.79
C MET A 54 -2.55 -2.66 -24.19
N SER A 55 -1.33 -2.48 -24.71
CA SER A 55 -0.44 -3.59 -25.03
C SER A 55 0.15 -4.23 -23.76
N ASP A 56 0.59 -5.47 -23.88
CA ASP A 56 1.26 -6.20 -22.79
C ASP A 56 2.52 -5.48 -22.29
N HIS A 57 3.27 -4.85 -23.21
CA HIS A 57 4.43 -4.04 -22.86
C HIS A 57 4.04 -2.87 -21.95
N HIS A 58 3.03 -2.08 -22.34
CA HIS A 58 2.57 -0.95 -21.53
C HIS A 58 1.96 -1.41 -20.19
N ARG A 59 1.30 -2.57 -20.16
CA ARG A 59 0.83 -3.18 -18.90
C ARG A 59 1.99 -3.45 -17.94
N GLN A 60 3.06 -4.06 -18.44
CA GLN A 60 4.25 -4.35 -17.64
C GLN A 60 4.95 -3.06 -17.17
N VAL A 61 5.00 -2.04 -18.02
CA VAL A 61 5.53 -0.72 -17.62
C VAL A 61 4.71 -0.13 -16.48
N ALA A 62 3.37 -0.15 -16.58
CA ALA A 62 2.49 0.34 -15.51
C ALA A 62 2.72 -0.44 -14.20
N THR A 63 2.78 -1.77 -14.25
CA THR A 63 3.08 -2.59 -13.07
C THR A 63 4.43 -2.24 -12.43
N LYS A 64 5.49 -2.08 -13.25
CA LYS A 64 6.81 -1.69 -12.76
C LYS A 64 6.79 -0.30 -12.13
N THR A 65 6.08 0.65 -12.73
CA THR A 65 5.91 2.00 -12.17
C THR A 65 5.16 1.98 -10.84
N THR A 66 4.08 1.18 -10.72
CA THR A 66 3.36 0.98 -9.46
C THR A 66 4.33 0.50 -8.38
N TYR A 67 5.09 -0.56 -8.63
CA TYR A 67 6.07 -1.06 -7.66
C TYR A 67 7.17 -0.05 -7.35
N TYR A 68 7.66 0.70 -8.34
CA TYR A 68 8.65 1.75 -8.13
C TYR A 68 8.13 2.81 -7.14
N LEU A 69 6.90 3.29 -7.34
CA LEU A 69 6.28 4.30 -6.49
C LEU A 69 6.12 3.80 -5.05
N LEU A 70 5.65 2.56 -4.86
CA LEU A 70 5.51 1.96 -3.53
C LEU A 70 6.87 1.78 -2.87
N GLU A 71 7.89 1.36 -3.62
CA GLU A 71 9.18 1.05 -3.01
C GLU A 71 9.95 2.31 -2.61
N HIS A 72 9.94 3.35 -3.44
CA HIS A 72 10.79 4.53 -3.24
C HIS A 72 10.10 5.67 -2.50
N HIS A 73 8.76 5.70 -2.48
CA HIS A 73 8.01 6.84 -1.92
C HIS A 73 7.00 6.45 -0.85
N VAL A 74 6.89 5.16 -0.49
CA VAL A 74 6.00 4.70 0.56
C VAL A 74 6.79 3.86 1.55
N SER A 75 6.78 4.24 2.81
CA SER A 75 7.46 3.54 3.89
C SER A 75 6.59 2.41 4.47
N GLY A 76 7.22 1.56 5.29
CA GLY A 76 6.58 0.41 5.91
C GLY A 76 7.00 -0.91 5.26
N SER A 77 6.43 -2.00 5.77
CA SER A 77 6.66 -3.33 5.21
C SER A 77 5.99 -3.48 3.84
N PHE A 78 6.37 -4.50 3.07
CA PHE A 78 5.69 -4.82 1.81
C PHE A 78 4.18 -5.01 2.02
N GLU A 79 3.77 -5.69 3.09
CA GLU A 79 2.36 -5.94 3.41
C GLU A 79 1.61 -4.65 3.74
N ASP A 80 2.23 -3.72 4.48
CA ASP A 80 1.62 -2.40 4.77
C ASP A 80 1.40 -1.61 3.48
N LYS A 81 2.43 -1.55 2.63
CA LYS A 81 2.38 -0.83 1.34
C LYS A 81 1.31 -1.43 0.43
N LEU A 82 1.28 -2.75 0.32
CA LEU A 82 0.33 -3.46 -0.54
C LEU A 82 -1.10 -3.25 -0.04
N GLY A 83 -1.37 -3.44 1.25
CA GLY A 83 -2.70 -3.25 1.82
C GLY A 83 -3.21 -1.81 1.68
N ALA A 84 -2.33 -0.81 1.87
CA ALA A 84 -2.69 0.59 1.66
C ALA A 84 -3.00 0.90 0.20
N TYR A 85 -2.17 0.42 -0.72
CA TYR A 85 -2.37 0.57 -2.16
C TYR A 85 -3.67 -0.10 -2.63
N GLU A 86 -3.93 -1.33 -2.19
CA GLU A 86 -5.16 -2.07 -2.52
C GLU A 86 -6.39 -1.37 -1.96
N GLY A 87 -6.31 -0.83 -0.75
CA GLY A 87 -7.39 -0.03 -0.16
C GLY A 87 -7.72 1.22 -1.00
N VAL A 88 -6.70 1.91 -1.53
CA VAL A 88 -6.90 3.07 -2.42
C VAL A 88 -7.51 2.62 -3.75
N LEU A 89 -7.01 1.53 -4.34
CA LEU A 89 -7.49 1.00 -5.62
C LEU A 89 -8.94 0.51 -5.54
N ALA A 90 -9.33 -0.15 -4.44
CA ALA A 90 -10.68 -0.65 -4.21
C ALA A 90 -11.73 0.48 -4.16
N GLY A 91 -11.31 1.70 -3.80
CA GLY A 91 -12.18 2.89 -3.83
C GLY A 91 -12.38 3.49 -5.22
N MET A 92 -11.80 2.93 -6.29
CA MET A 92 -11.87 3.49 -7.64
C MET A 92 -12.95 2.79 -8.49
N PRO A 93 -13.98 3.51 -8.97
CA PRO A 93 -15.03 2.92 -9.80
C PRO A 93 -14.51 2.55 -11.20
N LEU A 94 -14.78 1.32 -11.66
CA LEU A 94 -14.27 0.78 -12.93
C LEU A 94 -15.17 1.09 -14.15
N ASP A 95 -16.41 1.50 -13.90
CA ASP A 95 -17.48 1.72 -14.88
C ASP A 95 -17.84 3.20 -15.07
N ASP A 96 -17.02 4.10 -14.53
CA ASP A 96 -17.16 5.55 -14.65
C ASP A 96 -16.17 6.11 -15.71
N PRO A 97 -16.65 6.57 -16.89
CA PRO A 97 -15.77 7.10 -17.94
C PRO A 97 -15.07 8.41 -17.54
N ASP A 98 -15.68 9.23 -16.69
CA ASP A 98 -15.07 10.47 -16.22
C ASP A 98 -13.91 10.16 -15.26
N ARG A 99 -14.02 9.07 -14.50
CA ARG A 99 -12.92 8.55 -13.68
C ARG A 99 -11.72 8.09 -14.52
N VAL A 100 -11.95 7.44 -15.65
CA VAL A 100 -10.87 7.02 -16.57
C VAL A 100 -10.09 8.22 -17.08
N ARG A 101 -10.80 9.26 -17.53
CA ARG A 101 -10.17 10.51 -17.98
C ARG A 101 -9.40 11.17 -16.83
N ALA A 102 -10.00 11.24 -15.64
CA ALA A 102 -9.33 11.82 -14.47
C ALA A 102 -8.07 11.04 -14.07
N SER A 103 -8.07 9.72 -14.22
CA SER A 103 -6.90 8.87 -13.95
C SER A 103 -5.73 9.22 -14.85
N VAL A 104 -5.96 9.33 -16.16
CA VAL A 104 -4.91 9.70 -17.13
C VAL A 104 -4.31 11.08 -16.81
N LEU A 105 -5.14 12.06 -16.46
CA LEU A 105 -4.65 13.39 -16.07
C LEU A 105 -3.80 13.34 -14.79
N ARG A 106 -4.21 12.54 -13.80
CA ARG A 106 -3.43 12.36 -12.57
C ARG A 106 -2.12 11.62 -12.80
N MET A 107 -2.07 10.66 -13.72
CA MET A 107 -0.82 9.98 -14.08
C MET A 107 0.26 10.96 -14.58
N ALA A 108 -0.12 11.92 -15.42
CA ALA A 108 0.81 12.95 -15.89
C ALA A 108 1.37 13.83 -14.75
N GLU A 109 0.55 14.13 -13.74
CA GLU A 109 1.00 14.85 -12.54
C GLU A 109 1.92 13.97 -11.67
N CYS A 110 1.57 12.69 -11.51
CA CYS A 110 2.39 11.71 -10.80
C CYS A 110 3.77 11.55 -11.43
N GLU A 111 3.85 11.53 -12.77
CA GLU A 111 5.12 11.47 -13.48
C GLU A 111 6.02 12.65 -13.15
N LYS A 112 5.49 13.88 -13.20
CA LYS A 112 6.25 15.09 -12.87
C LYS A 112 6.75 15.07 -11.43
N ARG A 113 5.91 14.65 -10.50
CA ARG A 113 6.21 14.70 -9.07
C ARG A 113 7.21 13.63 -8.64
N PHE A 114 7.05 12.39 -9.12
CA PHE A 114 7.77 11.24 -8.58
C PHE A 114 8.69 10.53 -9.58
N LEU A 115 8.48 10.68 -10.90
CA LEU A 115 9.18 9.86 -11.91
C LEU A 115 10.16 10.65 -12.79
N GLN A 116 10.07 11.98 -12.82
CA GLN A 116 11.02 12.83 -13.56
C GLN A 116 12.38 12.99 -12.87
N GLN A 117 12.53 12.51 -11.63
CA GLN A 117 13.78 12.55 -10.86
C GLN A 117 14.57 11.23 -10.92
N ARG A 118 14.38 10.42 -11.97
CA ARG A 118 15.15 9.19 -12.14
C ARG A 118 16.64 9.54 -12.32
N PRO A 119 17.56 8.99 -11.50
CA PRO A 119 18.99 9.19 -11.66
C PRO A 119 19.51 8.61 -12.98
#